data_AF-A0A3A0D057-F1
#
_entry.id   AF-A0A3A0D057-F1
#
_cell.length_a   1.000
_cell.length_b   1.000
_cell.length_c   1.000
_cell.angle_alpha   90.00
_cell.angle_beta   90.00
_cell.angle_gamma   90.00
#
_symmetry.space_group_name_H-M   'P 1'
#
loop_
_entity.id
_entity.type
_entity.pdbx_description
1 polymer ?
#
loop_
_entity_poly.entity_id
_entity_poly.type
_entity_poly.pdbx_seq_one_letter_code
_entity_poly.pdbx_strand_id
1 'polypeptide(L)'
;MVKIMGSLQAINVSQETYSRLTRQAQIRGWSLEQFLDHLIKAFAEAGEQAFVERLRKKGMLVSFPPTTENIPPAFKPVPVKGEPVSRTIIDDREPR
;
A
#
# COMPACT_ATOMS: atom_id res chain seq x y z
N MET A 1 -5.62 -37.47 10.85
CA MET A 1 -5.69 -36.00 11.06
C MET A 1 -4.26 -35.50 10.98
N VAL A 2 -3.96 -34.56 10.09
CA VAL A 2 -2.57 -34.19 9.75
C VAL A 2 -2.30 -32.76 10.20
N LYS A 3 -1.19 -32.56 10.91
CA LYS A 3 -0.78 -31.26 11.48
C LYS A 3 0.20 -30.60 10.51
N ILE A 4 -0.17 -29.45 9.95
CA ILE A 4 0.71 -28.64 9.12
C ILE A 4 1.34 -27.56 10.01
N MET A 5 2.67 -27.47 10.03
CA MET A 5 3.39 -26.44 10.78
C MET A 5 3.73 -25.26 9.86
N GLY A 6 2.90 -24.21 9.89
CA GLY A 6 3.28 -22.88 9.42
C GLY A 6 3.81 -22.05 10.59
N SER A 7 4.67 -21.07 10.31
CA SER A 7 5.55 -20.33 11.23
C SER A 7 4.93 -19.66 12.47
N LEU A 8 3.63 -19.80 12.78
CA LEU A 8 3.06 -19.39 14.07
C LEU A 8 1.77 -20.12 14.53
N GLN A 9 1.12 -20.98 13.73
CA GLN A 9 -0.08 -21.72 14.19
C GLN A 9 -0.21 -23.09 13.49
N ALA A 10 -0.42 -24.14 14.27
CA ALA A 10 -0.68 -25.47 13.74
C ALA A 10 -2.16 -25.61 13.32
N ILE A 11 -2.40 -25.71 12.01
CA ILE A 11 -3.74 -25.89 11.47
C ILE A 11 -4.00 -27.38 11.34
N ASN A 12 -5.07 -27.85 11.98
CA ASN A 12 -5.54 -29.21 11.82
C ASN A 12 -6.38 -29.31 10.55
N VAL A 13 -5.90 -30.08 9.58
CA VAL A 13 -6.62 -30.34 8.34
C VAL A 13 -7.01 -31.81 8.23
N SER A 14 -8.10 -32.07 7.52
CA SER A 14 -8.47 -33.43 7.15
C SER A 14 -7.40 -34.05 6.25
N GLN A 15 -7.29 -35.38 6.25
CA GLN A 15 -6.31 -36.08 5.42
C GLN A 15 -6.61 -35.95 3.92
N GLU A 16 -7.89 -35.81 3.57
CA GLU A 16 -8.33 -35.52 2.21
C GLU A 16 -7.87 -34.13 1.77
N THR A 17 -8.06 -33.12 2.62
CA THR A 17 -7.62 -31.74 2.37
C THR A 17 -6.11 -31.68 2.19
N TYR A 18 -5.35 -32.37 3.06
CA TYR A 18 -3.88 -32.44 2.95
C TYR A 18 -3.43 -33.06 1.61
N SER A 19 -4.05 -34.15 1.20
CA SER A 19 -3.75 -34.83 -0.06
C SER A 19 -4.05 -33.94 -1.28
N ARG A 20 -5.18 -33.21 -1.25
CA ARG A 20 -5.55 -32.26 -2.30
C ARG A 20 -4.56 -31.10 -2.40
N LEU A 21 -4.17 -30.51 -1.26
CA LEU A 21 -3.18 -29.42 -1.21
C LEU A 21 -1.81 -29.87 -1.73
N THR A 22 -1.38 -31.07 -1.34
CA THR A 22 -0.11 -31.66 -1.81
C THR A 22 -0.13 -31.88 -3.31
N ARG A 23 -1.23 -32.41 -3.85
CA ARG A 23 -1.40 -32.61 -5.30
C ARG A 23 -1.39 -31.28 -6.05
N GLN A 24 -2.04 -30.26 -5.52
CA GLN A 24 -2.04 -28.92 -6.13
C GLN A 24 -0.64 -28.27 -6.12
N ALA A 25 0.12 -28.43 -5.04
CA ALA A 25 1.50 -27.99 -4.97
C ALA A 25 2.36 -28.69 -6.03
N GLN A 26 2.22 -30.02 -6.17
CA GLN A 26 2.94 -30.82 -7.16
C GLN A 26 2.61 -30.41 -8.61
N ILE A 27 1.34 -30.15 -8.94
CA ILE A 27 0.92 -29.68 -10.27
C ILE A 27 1.62 -28.37 -10.63
N ARG A 28 1.91 -27.52 -9.64
CA ARG A 28 2.60 -26.24 -9.82
C ARG A 28 4.13 -26.36 -9.71
N GLY A 29 4.66 -27.55 -9.48
CA GLY A 29 6.09 -27.78 -9.25
C GLY A 29 6.61 -27.14 -7.96
N TRP A 30 5.74 -26.90 -6.98
CA TRP A 30 6.09 -26.25 -5.71
C TRP A 30 6.14 -27.25 -4.57
N SER A 31 6.93 -26.93 -3.54
CA SER A 31 6.79 -27.61 -2.27
C SER A 31 5.46 -27.26 -1.62
N LEU A 32 4.94 -28.15 -0.77
CA LEU A 32 3.69 -27.89 -0.04
C LEU A 32 3.78 -26.60 0.80
N GLU A 33 4.93 -26.37 1.44
CA GLU A 33 5.18 -25.15 2.24
C GLU A 33 5.11 -23.88 1.39
N GLN A 34 5.79 -23.86 0.24
CA GLN A 34 5.75 -22.72 -0.69
C GLN A 34 4.33 -22.44 -1.20
N PHE A 35 3.57 -23.51 -1.48
CA PHE A 35 2.20 -23.39 -1.92
C PHE A 35 1.29 -22.82 -0.82
N LEU A 36 1.46 -23.27 0.42
CA LEU A 36 0.72 -22.76 1.57
C LEU A 36 1.05 -21.30 1.87
N ASP A 37 2.33 -20.93 1.86
CA ASP A 37 2.76 -19.54 2.03
C ASP A 37 2.16 -18.63 0.95
N HIS A 38 2.14 -19.10 -0.30
CA HIS A 38 1.50 -18.37 -1.39
C HIS A 38 -0.01 -18.21 -1.17
N LEU A 39 -0.71 -19.26 -0.75
CA LEU A 39 -2.15 -19.19 -0.46
C LEU A 39 -2.46 -18.24 0.70
N ILE A 40 -1.66 -18.25 1.76
CA ILE A 40 -1.83 -17.35 2.91
C ILE A 40 -1.64 -15.90 2.48
N LYS A 41 -0.60 -15.61 1.69
CA LYS A 41 -0.35 -14.25 1.16
C LYS A 41 -1.48 -13.81 0.24
N ALA A 42 -1.89 -14.64 -0.70
CA ALA A 42 -3.00 -14.34 -1.63
C ALA A 42 -4.32 -14.10 -0.88
N PHE A 43 -4.56 -14.84 0.20
CA PHE A 43 -5.74 -14.63 1.04
C PHE A 43 -5.69 -13.31 1.82
N ALA A 44 -4.52 -12.95 2.37
CA ALA A 44 -4.32 -11.66 3.02
C ALA A 44 -4.55 -10.49 2.06
N GLU A 45 -3.95 -10.54 0.87
CA GLU A 45 -4.12 -9.53 -0.18
C GLU A 45 -5.59 -9.41 -0.63
N ALA A 46 -6.29 -10.53 -0.81
CA ALA A 46 -7.72 -10.53 -1.16
C ALA A 46 -8.59 -9.94 -0.04
N GLY A 47 -8.25 -10.21 1.22
CA GLY A 47 -8.91 -9.64 2.39
C GLY A 47 -8.71 -8.12 2.47
N GLU A 48 -7.48 -7.66 2.23
CA GLU A 48 -7.15 -6.23 2.16
C GLU A 48 -7.90 -5.53 1.04
N GLN A 49 -7.93 -6.10 -0.17
CA GLN A 49 -8.68 -5.55 -1.29
C GLN A 49 -10.18 -5.47 -0.97
N ALA A 50 -10.76 -6.52 -0.39
CA ALA A 50 -12.17 -6.52 0.01
C ALA A 50 -12.46 -5.48 1.10
N PHE A 51 -11.52 -5.26 2.02
CA PHE A 51 -11.63 -4.23 3.05
C PHE A 51 -11.54 -2.83 2.44
N VAL A 52 -10.56 -2.57 1.57
CA VAL A 52 -10.41 -1.32 0.82
C VAL A 52 -11.67 -1.01 0.01
N GLU A 53 -12.24 -1.99 -0.68
CA GLU A 53 -13.50 -1.82 -1.43
C GLU A 53 -14.68 -1.50 -0.51
N ARG A 54 -14.76 -2.09 0.69
CA ARG A 54 -15.77 -1.70 1.69
C ARG A 54 -15.58 -0.27 2.17
N LEU A 55 -14.35 0.17 2.42
CA LEU A 55 -14.05 1.54 2.85
C LEU A 55 -14.39 2.55 1.74
N ARG A 56 -14.12 2.21 0.49
CA ARG A 56 -14.52 3.00 -0.69
C ARG A 56 -16.03 3.12 -0.80
N LYS A 57 -16.77 2.02 -0.67
CA LYS A 57 -18.25 2.02 -0.65
C LYS A 57 -18.83 2.84 0.49
N LYS A 58 -18.16 2.89 1.64
CA LYS A 58 -18.54 3.74 2.78
C LYS A 58 -18.14 5.21 2.62
N GLY A 59 -17.54 5.59 1.49
CA GLY A 59 -17.05 6.95 1.26
C GLY A 59 -15.86 7.35 2.14
N MET A 60 -15.27 6.41 2.87
CA MET A 60 -14.11 6.66 3.74
C MET A 60 -12.80 6.77 2.96
N LEU A 61 -12.74 6.13 1.78
CA LEU A 61 -11.65 6.29 0.84
C LEU A 61 -12.14 7.14 -0.33
N VAL A 62 -11.62 8.36 -0.43
CA VAL A 62 -11.77 9.19 -1.62
C VAL A 62 -10.81 8.64 -2.65
N SER A 63 -11.32 7.94 -3.67
CA SER A 63 -10.49 7.62 -4.81
C SER A 63 -10.26 8.89 -5.60
N PHE A 64 -9.09 9.49 -5.45
CA PHE A 64 -8.66 10.58 -6.30
C PHE A 64 -8.62 10.07 -7.74
N PRO A 65 -9.26 10.75 -8.70
CA PRO A 65 -9.05 10.44 -10.10
C PRO A 65 -7.54 10.52 -10.39
N PRO A 66 -7.01 9.72 -11.33
CA PRO A 66 -5.64 9.89 -11.77
C PRO A 66 -5.48 11.36 -12.16
N THR A 67 -4.60 12.06 -11.46
CA THR A 67 -4.27 13.44 -11.74
C THR A 67 -3.75 13.44 -13.18
N THR A 68 -4.58 13.83 -14.14
CA THR A 68 -4.06 14.25 -15.44
C THR A 68 -3.08 15.36 -15.09
N GLU A 69 -1.81 15.13 -15.40
CA GLU A 69 -0.73 16.08 -15.17
C GLU A 69 -1.04 17.36 -15.93
N ASN A 70 -1.85 18.23 -15.32
CA ASN A 70 -2.04 19.59 -15.76
C ASN A 70 -0.84 20.33 -15.18
N ILE A 71 0.34 20.06 -15.74
CA ILE A 71 1.60 20.71 -15.39
C ILE A 71 1.34 22.20 -15.63
N PRO A 72 1.23 23.02 -14.57
CA PRO A 72 1.01 24.45 -14.76
C PRO A 72 2.20 24.98 -15.56
N PRO A 73 1.98 25.86 -16.55
CA PRO A 73 3.07 26.39 -17.36
C PRO A 73 4.11 27.00 -16.43
N ALA A 74 5.38 26.67 -16.68
CA ALA A 74 6.50 27.15 -15.88
C ALA A 74 6.41 28.67 -15.70
N PHE A 75 6.48 29.11 -14.44
CA PHE A 75 6.46 30.52 -14.08
C PHE A 75 7.55 31.26 -14.86
N LYS A 76 7.15 32.20 -15.71
CA LYS A 76 8.07 33.12 -16.39
C LYS A 76 8.08 34.43 -15.61
N PRO A 77 9.08 34.69 -14.75
CA PRO A 77 9.19 35.97 -14.07
C PRO A 77 9.31 37.08 -15.11
N VAL A 78 8.42 38.06 -15.02
CA VAL A 78 8.50 39.28 -15.83
C VAL A 78 9.56 40.18 -15.16
N PRO A 79 10.61 40.63 -15.88
CA PRO A 79 11.59 41.53 -15.31
C PRO A 79 10.92 42.88 -15.00
N VAL A 80 10.78 43.20 -13.72
CA VAL A 80 10.31 44.50 -13.26
C VAL A 80 11.48 45.47 -13.37
N LYS A 81 11.37 46.53 -14.19
CA LYS A 81 12.36 47.62 -14.21
C LYS A 81 12.09 48.55 -13.02
N GLY A 82 12.98 48.53 -12.04
CA GLY A 82 13.01 49.44 -10.89
C GLY A 82 14.01 48.95 -9.84
N GLU A 83 14.59 49.87 -9.07
CA GLU A 83 15.37 49.48 -7.89
C GLU A 83 14.44 48.84 -6.85
N PRO A 84 14.83 47.72 -6.22
CA PRO A 84 14.03 47.09 -5.19
C PRO A 84 13.92 48.04 -3.98
N VAL A 85 12.69 48.41 -3.63
CA VAL A 85 12.40 49.22 -2.43
C VAL A 85 12.35 48.30 -1.22
N SER A 86 13.48 47.73 -0.83
CA SER A 86 13.61 47.02 0.45
C SER A 86 14.42 47.85 1.42
N ARG A 87 13.74 48.71 2.19
CA ARG A 87 14.26 49.16 3.48
C ARG A 87 13.92 48.09 4.51
N THR A 88 14.91 47.31 4.91
CA THR A 88 14.80 46.41 6.06
C THR A 88 14.61 47.29 7.30
N ILE A 89 13.39 47.38 7.82
CA ILE A 89 13.16 47.92 9.17
C ILE A 89 13.30 46.73 10.11
N ILE A 90 14.50 46.52 10.64
CA ILE A 90 14.70 45.73 11.86
C ILE A 90 15.13 46.75 12.89
N ASP A 91 14.14 47.34 13.56
CA ASP A 91 14.37 48.03 14.82
C ASP A 91 13.28 47.61 15.80
N ASP A 92 13.70 47.52 17.05
CA ASP A 92 12.93 47.24 18.27
C ASP A 92 12.60 45.78 18.60
N ARG A 93 13.65 45.06 19.02
CA ARG A 93 13.59 44.31 20.29
C ARG A 93 14.98 44.28 20.91
N GLU A 94 15.35 45.35 21.62
CA GLU A 94 16.38 45.24 22.65
C GLU A 94 15.86 44.29 23.76
N PRO A 95 16.66 43.30 24.19
CA PRO A 95 16.35 42.53 25.38
C PRO A 95 16.92 43.26 26.61
N ARG A 96 16.03 43.79 27.46
CA ARG A 96 16.31 44.04 28.88
C ARG A 96 15.10 43.69 29.72
#